data_AF-A0A9X7V091-F1
#
_entry.id   AF-A0A9X7V091-F1
#
_cell.length_a   1.000
_cell.length_b   1.000
_cell.length_c   1.000
_cell.angle_alpha   90.00
_cell.angle_beta   90.00
_cell.angle_gamma   90.00
#
_symmetry.space_group_name_H-M   'P 1'
#
loop_
_entity.id
_entity.type
_entity.pdbx_description
1 polymer ?
#
loop_
_entity_poly.entity_id
_entity_poly.type
_entity_poly.pdbx_seq_one_letter_code
_entity_poly.pdbx_strand_id
1 'polypeptide(L)'
;MQLESDIQSALKLCGWVKFLKIVLALLVVLSYFFFPDWLGELIVISVVISLVLPLGFFDVFIQKLLEYNTQKTEERQILNAKEANEHFDNLYKRVGK
;
A
#
# COMPACT_ATOMS: atom_id res chain seq x y z
N MET A 1 13.28 -2.16 6.82
CA MET A 1 12.32 -3.02 7.55
C MET A 1 11.03 -2.28 7.95
N GLN A 2 11.08 -1.06 8.48
CA GLN A 2 9.86 -0.32 8.89
C GLN A 2 8.95 0.04 7.70
N LEU A 3 9.53 0.53 6.60
CA LEU A 3 8.79 0.98 5.42
C LEU A 3 8.02 -0.15 4.69
N GLU A 4 8.60 -1.35 4.59
CA GLU A 4 7.93 -2.54 4.03
C GLU A 4 6.77 -3.00 4.90
N SER A 5 6.95 -2.98 6.23
CA SER A 5 5.90 -3.29 7.19
C SER A 5 4.73 -2.30 7.09
N ASP A 6 5.02 -1.01 6.90
CA ASP A 6 4.01 0.04 6.76
C ASP A 6 3.20 -0.12 5.47
N ILE A 7 3.88 -0.40 4.34
CA ILE A 7 3.22 -0.69 3.06
C ILE A 7 2.35 -1.95 3.16
N GLN A 8 2.86 -3.01 3.78
CA GLN A 8 2.10 -4.25 3.94
C GLN A 8 0.87 -4.05 4.84
N SER A 9 1.01 -3.24 5.90
CA SER A 9 -0.09 -2.90 6.80
C SER A 9 -1.14 -2.06 6.09
N ALA A 10 -0.73 -1.12 5.24
CA ALA A 10 -1.62 -0.34 4.39
C ALA A 10 -2.37 -1.24 3.39
N LEU A 11 -1.70 -2.17 2.72
CA LEU A 11 -2.34 -3.13 1.83
C LEU A 11 -3.39 -4.00 2.55
N LYS A 12 -3.09 -4.45 3.77
CA LYS A 12 -4.04 -5.18 4.62
C LYS A 12 -5.25 -4.31 4.98
N LEU A 13 -5.02 -3.06 5.37
CA LEU A 13 -6.10 -2.12 5.70
C LEU A 13 -7.00 -1.87 4.48
N CYS A 14 -6.42 -1.68 3.29
CA CYS A 14 -7.17 -1.58 2.04
C CYS A 14 -8.03 -2.82 1.76
N GLY A 15 -7.48 -4.02 1.97
CA GLY A 15 -8.23 -5.28 1.88
C GLY A 15 -9.39 -5.33 2.88
N TRP A 16 -9.14 -4.88 4.12
CA TRP A 16 -10.15 -4.86 5.18
C TRP A 16 -11.28 -3.85 4.88
N VAL A 17 -10.96 -2.66 4.36
CA VAL A 17 -11.96 -1.68 3.91
C VAL A 17 -12.84 -2.24 2.80
N LYS A 18 -12.25 -2.94 1.82
CA LYS A 18 -13.02 -3.60 0.75
C LYS A 18 -13.96 -4.65 1.32
N PHE A 19 -13.48 -5.47 2.25
CA PHE A 19 -14.30 -6.47 2.91
C PHE A 19 -15.46 -5.84 3.69
N LEU A 20 -15.19 -4.78 4.45
CA LEU A 20 -16.23 -4.02 5.17
C LEU A 20 -17.31 -3.49 4.23
N LYS A 21 -16.93 -2.96 3.05
CA LYS A 21 -17.89 -2.49 2.04
C LYS A 21 -18.78 -3.62 1.50
N ILE A 22 -18.23 -4.82 1.33
CA ILE A 22 -19.01 -6.00 0.93
C ILE A 22 -20.03 -6.37 2.01
N VAL A 23 -19.62 -6.36 3.28
CA VAL A 23 -20.51 -6.62 4.42
C VAL A 23 -21.63 -5.57 4.49
N LEU A 24 -21.31 -4.28 4.34
CA LEU A 24 -22.30 -3.21 4.31
C LEU A 24 -23.30 -3.38 3.15
N ALA A 25 -22.82 -3.74 1.96
CA ALA A 25 -23.69 -4.01 0.82
C ALA A 25 -24.64 -5.19 1.10
N LEU A 26 -24.14 -6.27 1.70
CA LEU A 26 -24.98 -7.41 2.11
C LEU A 26 -26.02 -7.01 3.14
N LEU A 27 -25.67 -6.19 4.14
CA LEU A 27 -26.60 -5.69 5.15
C LEU A 27 -27.71 -4.84 4.52
N VAL A 28 -27.39 -3.98 3.55
CA VAL A 28 -28.38 -3.19 2.81
C VAL A 28 -29.33 -4.11 2.03
N VAL A 29 -28.79 -5.12 1.34
CA VAL A 29 -29.61 -6.10 0.61
C VAL A 29 -30.53 -6.87 1.56
N LEU A 30 -30.02 -7.33 2.71
CA LEU A 30 -30.84 -8.05 3.69
C LEU A 30 -31.91 -7.15 4.32
N SER A 31 -31.56 -5.90 4.65
CA SER A 31 -32.51 -4.93 5.20
C SER A 31 -33.65 -4.65 4.21
N TYR A 32 -33.36 -4.62 2.91
CA TYR A 32 -34.39 -4.44 1.89
C TYR A 32 -35.51 -5.50 1.95
N PHE A 33 -35.16 -6.76 2.26
CA PHE A 33 -36.14 -7.85 2.31
C PHE A 33 -36.80 -8.05 3.69
N PHE A 34 -36.05 -7.85 4.78
CA PHE A 34 -36.53 -8.20 6.13
C PHE A 34 -36.92 -6.99 6.99
N PHE A 35 -36.30 -5.83 6.78
CA PHE A 35 -36.44 -4.65 7.64
C PHE A 35 -36.42 -3.36 6.80
N PRO A 36 -37.46 -3.10 5.99
CA PRO A 36 -37.48 -1.97 5.06
C PRO A 36 -37.47 -0.61 5.78
N ASP A 37 -37.97 -0.53 7.01
CA ASP A 37 -37.98 0.70 7.81
C ASP A 37 -36.56 1.21 8.13
N TRP A 38 -35.58 0.30 8.21
CA TRP A 38 -34.17 0.62 8.53
C TRP A 38 -33.30 0.87 7.30
N LEU A 39 -33.84 0.64 6.09
CA LEU A 39 -33.08 0.68 4.85
C LEU A 39 -32.44 2.05 4.61
N GLY A 40 -33.21 3.12 4.84
CA GLY A 40 -32.73 4.50 4.63
C GLY A 40 -31.54 4.84 5.51
N GLU A 41 -31.61 4.50 6.80
CA GLU A 41 -30.54 4.74 7.76
C GLU A 41 -29.29 3.93 7.42
N LEU A 42 -29.45 2.66 7.05
CA LEU A 42 -28.34 1.78 6.67
C LEU A 42 -27.64 2.25 5.38
N ILE A 43 -28.38 2.78 4.41
CA ILE A 43 -27.79 3.36 3.20
C ILE A 43 -26.96 4.60 3.56
N VAL A 44 -27.49 5.51 4.37
CA VAL A 44 -26.78 6.73 4.78
C VAL A 44 -25.49 6.37 5.53
N ILE A 45 -25.57 5.46 6.52
CA ILE A 45 -24.41 4.99 7.27
C ILE A 45 -23.37 4.35 6.33
N SER A 46 -23.80 3.49 5.41
CA SER A 46 -22.92 2.84 4.45
C SER A 46 -22.17 3.83 3.56
N VAL A 47 -22.85 4.88 3.10
CA VAL A 47 -22.26 5.95 2.28
C VAL A 47 -21.27 6.77 3.09
N VAL A 48 -21.63 7.20 4.31
CA VAL A 48 -20.74 7.99 5.19
C VAL A 48 -19.47 7.20 5.51
N ILE A 49 -19.59 5.95 5.93
CA ILE A 49 -18.45 5.06 6.22
C ILE A 49 -17.58 4.89 4.97
N SER A 50 -18.20 4.69 3.80
CA SER A 50 -17.48 4.51 2.54
C SER A 50 -16.71 5.74 2.07
N LEU A 51 -17.16 6.94 2.45
CA LEU A 51 -16.49 8.21 2.18
C LEU A 51 -15.37 8.49 3.18
N VAL A 52 -15.57 8.19 4.46
CA VAL A 52 -14.59 8.52 5.52
C VAL A 52 -13.37 7.59 5.49
N LEU A 53 -13.55 6.28 5.31
CA LEU A 53 -12.46 5.31 5.34
C LEU A 53 -11.31 5.54 4.34
N PRO A 54 -11.55 5.95 3.08
CA PRO A 54 -10.47 6.21 2.13
C PRO A 54 -9.79 7.58 2.31
N LEU A 55 -10.33 8.49 3.13
CA LEU A 55 -9.75 9.83 3.29
C LEU A 55 -8.35 9.76 3.90
N GLY A 56 -7.38 10.40 3.23
CA GLY A 56 -5.98 10.47 3.67
C GLY A 56 -5.17 9.18 3.53
N PHE A 57 -5.82 8.01 3.46
CA PHE A 57 -5.14 6.73 3.30
C PHE A 57 -4.35 6.63 1.99
N PHE A 58 -4.98 7.04 0.88
CA PHE A 58 -4.38 6.86 -0.45
C PHE A 58 -3.13 7.72 -0.64
N ASP A 59 -3.15 8.96 -0.12
CA ASP A 59 -2.04 9.90 -0.25
C ASP A 59 -0.80 9.42 0.51
N VAL A 60 -0.97 9.09 1.80
CA VAL A 60 0.10 8.54 2.65
C VAL A 60 0.63 7.21 2.10
N PHE A 61 -0.25 6.34 1.58
CA PHE A 61 0.15 5.08 0.97
C PHE A 61 1.03 5.28 -0.26
N ILE A 62 0.63 6.17 -1.19
CA ILE A 62 1.40 6.46 -2.40
C ILE A 62 2.75 7.10 -2.04
N GLN A 63 2.78 8.02 -1.08
CA GLN A 63 4.01 8.63 -0.60
C GLN A 63 4.98 7.58 -0.06
N LYS A 64 4.50 6.66 0.79
CA LYS A 64 5.33 5.58 1.37
C LYS A 64 5.80 4.57 0.32
N LEU A 65 4.97 4.27 -0.67
CA LEU A 65 5.34 3.39 -1.78
C LEU A 65 6.44 4.01 -2.65
N LEU A 66 6.36 5.32 -2.90
CA LEU A 66 7.36 6.05 -3.68
C LEU A 66 8.69 6.17 -2.92
N GLU A 67 8.63 6.43 -1.61
CA GLU A 67 9.80 6.41 -0.72
C GLU A 67 10.51 5.05 -0.78
N TYR A 68 9.77 3.95 -0.71
CA TYR A 68 10.34 2.60 -0.75
C TYR A 68 11.03 2.27 -2.07
N ASN A 69 10.40 2.62 -3.20
CA ASN A 69 11.00 2.38 -4.50
C ASN A 69 12.28 3.21 -4.70
N THR A 70 12.27 4.47 -4.24
CA THR A 70 13.45 5.35 -4.31
C THR A 70 14.61 4.75 -3.53
N GLN A 71 14.38 4.32 -2.29
CA GLN A 71 15.39 3.68 -1.46
C GLN A 71 15.99 2.44 -2.14
N LYS A 72 15.13 1.58 -2.72
CA LYS A 72 15.57 0.36 -3.40
C LYS A 72 16.40 0.65 -4.65
N THR A 73 16.09 1.73 -5.38
CA THR A 73 16.88 2.18 -6.52
C THR A 73 18.26 2.69 -6.07
N GLU A 74 18.34 3.46 -4.99
CA GLU A 74 19.61 3.92 -4.43
C GLU A 74 20.50 2.75 -3.98
N GLU A 75 19.93 1.78 -3.26
CA GLU A 75 20.65 0.57 -2.84
C GLU A 75 21.26 -0.18 -4.04
N ARG A 76 20.52 -0.27 -5.15
CA ARG A 76 21.01 -0.90 -6.39
C ARG A 76 22.14 -0.10 -7.04
N GLN A 77 22.05 1.23 -7.05
CA GLN A 77 23.12 2.08 -7.59
C GLN A 77 24.41 1.94 -6.78
N ILE A 78 24.31 1.91 -5.45
CA ILE A 78 25.45 1.71 -4.55
C ILE A 78 26.10 0.34 -4.80
N LEU A 79 25.28 -0.72 -4.92
CA LEU A 79 25.78 -2.06 -5.22
C LEU A 79 26.53 -2.11 -6.55
N ASN A 80 25.93 -1.56 -7.61
CA ASN A 80 26.55 -1.51 -8.94
C ASN A 80 27.87 -0.72 -8.93
N ALA A 81 27.92 0.40 -8.22
CA ALA A 81 29.14 1.20 -8.07
C ALA A 81 30.24 0.42 -7.32
N LYS A 82 29.86 -0.35 -6.29
CA LYS A 82 30.80 -1.19 -5.54
C LYS A 82 31.35 -2.32 -6.42
N GLU A 83 30.50 -3.04 -7.12
CA GLU A 83 30.91 -4.11 -8.04
C GLU A 83 31.80 -3.56 -9.17
N ALA A 84 31.46 -2.41 -9.73
CA ALA A 84 32.29 -1.74 -10.73
C ALA A 84 33.68 -1.40 -10.19
N ASN A 85 33.77 -0.84 -8.98
CA ASN A 85 35.05 -0.56 -8.33
C ASN A 85 35.88 -1.82 -8.08
N GLU A 86 35.27 -2.92 -7.63
CA GLU A 86 35.96 -4.21 -7.47
C GLU A 86 36.49 -4.73 -8.82
N HIS A 87 35.72 -4.58 -9.90
CA HIS A 87 36.18 -4.92 -11.24
C HIS A 87 37.32 -4.04 -11.74
N PHE A 88 37.26 -2.72 -11.51
CA PHE A 88 38.32 -1.79 -11.89
C PHE A 88 39.61 -2.03 -11.09
N ASP A 89 39.53 -2.28 -9.78
CA ASP A 89 40.69 -2.59 -8.95
C ASP A 89 41.37 -3.90 -9.37
N ASN A 90 40.58 -4.93 -9.71
CA ASN A 90 41.09 -6.18 -10.26
C ASN A 90 41.79 -6.00 -11.62
N LEU A 91 41.24 -5.14 -12.48
CA LEU A 91 41.87 -4.78 -13.76
C LEU A 91 43.18 -4.02 -13.54
N TYR A 92 43.19 -3.04 -12.64
CA TYR A 92 44.37 -2.24 -12.34
C TYR A 92 45.52 -3.09 -11.76
N LYS A 93 45.22 -4.01 -10.85
CA LYS A 93 46.18 -5.00 -10.33
C LYS A 93 46.73 -5.96 -11.39
N ARG A 94 45.94 -6.23 -12.44
CA ARG A 94 46.35 -7.13 -13.55
C ARG A 94 47.19 -6.41 -14.61
N VAL A 95 46.96 -5.12 -14.84
CA VAL A 95 47.67 -4.30 -15.84
C VAL A 95 48.88 -3.56 -15.25
N GLY A 96 48.87 -3.29 -13.94
CA GLY A 96 49.98 -2.64 -13.21
C GLY A 96 51.14 -3.58 -12.82
N LYS A 97 51.16 -4.81 -13.35
CA LYS A 97 52.30 -5.73 -13.37
C LYS A 97 52.82 -5.80 -14.80
#